data_AF-A0A0B7I2A3-F1
#
_entry.id   AF-A0A0B7I2A3-F1
#
_cell.length_a   1.000
_cell.length_b   1.000
_cell.length_c   1.000
_cell.angle_alpha   90.00
_cell.angle_beta   90.00
_cell.angle_gamma   90.00
#
_symmetry.space_group_name_H-M   'P 1'
#
loop_
_entity.id
_entity.type
_entity.pdbx_description
1 polymer ?
#
loop_
_entity_poly.entity_id
_entity_poly.type
_entity_poly.pdbx_seq_one_letter_code
_entity_poly.pdbx_strand_id
1 'polypeptide(L)'
;MSLKPATKYIFIAIFLEFYFAFLTLFAFGIRSLDNQLILPIFIAIVTTYWVGYQLGEKFPWERYDSIRILFGIVFQFLLLLTMLLAGWLCLVIVSVFDRTLDTNDVLTAILLLIIGTFIFGGIQTFVIGLWLGYKLNTIEKIGELTFVNNLQMEYTNYKEPKLFGRYITSSMIKPLLEKHTFENKILLGKSVQGNSISLYQKGNGRTKILIWSQMHGNESTTTKALFDVLNYMTQNPSELENISMFFIPILNPDGAEVYNRMNANEIDLNRDAYDLSQPESQCLRKAYKLVQPDFCFNLHDQRTIFSAGKTQNPATVSFLAPSYNGAREINHTRKKAMEVIGVMNAMLQTKIPNQVGRFDDSFNLNCTGDMYTSLGTPTILFESGHYQNDYAREQTRKYISLSILEALAYINQNEVTGKYYKPYFTIPENDKLFFDILIRDDFYGDNNHIGILFKETLKNNEIHFEPYIAMIEDLSNHYGHQERKLSDFFTKPISKKDIEKELNLRDFGFKIA
;
A
#
# COMPACT_ATOMS: atom_id res chain seq x y z
N MET A 1 -23.10 22.57 -3.60
CA MET A 1 -22.08 21.78 -2.87
C MET A 1 -22.65 20.38 -2.69
N SER A 2 -21.98 19.32 -3.14
CA SER A 2 -22.45 17.95 -2.92
C SER A 2 -22.21 17.57 -1.46
N LEU A 3 -23.22 16.96 -0.82
CA LEU A 3 -23.09 16.43 0.55
C LEU A 3 -22.04 15.31 0.60
N LYS A 4 -21.27 15.24 1.69
CA LYS A 4 -20.36 14.11 1.96
C LYS A 4 -21.14 12.80 2.05
N PRO A 5 -20.52 11.66 1.72
CA PRO A 5 -21.14 10.34 1.85
C PRO A 5 -21.71 10.07 3.26
N ALA A 6 -20.98 10.45 4.31
CA ALA A 6 -21.42 10.31 5.69
C ALA A 6 -22.75 11.06 5.95
N THR A 7 -22.85 12.32 5.52
CA THR A 7 -24.07 13.13 5.65
C THR A 7 -25.26 12.48 4.94
N LYS A 8 -25.05 11.92 3.75
CA LYS A 8 -26.11 11.21 3.02
C LYS A 8 -26.62 10.00 3.80
N TYR A 9 -25.73 9.17 4.34
CA TYR A 9 -26.14 7.99 5.12
C TYR A 9 -26.82 8.37 6.44
N ILE A 10 -26.33 9.41 7.13
CA ILE A 10 -26.97 9.92 8.35
C ILE A 10 -28.38 10.44 8.04
N PHE A 11 -28.56 11.19 6.94
CA PHE A 11 -29.88 11.67 6.53
C PHE A 11 -30.84 10.54 6.15
N ILE A 12 -30.35 9.49 5.49
CA ILE A 12 -31.15 8.30 5.21
C ILE A 12 -31.56 7.60 6.51
N ALA A 13 -30.63 7.44 7.46
CA ALA A 13 -30.93 6.83 8.76
C ALA A 13 -32.00 7.62 9.53
N ILE A 14 -31.87 8.96 9.59
CA ILE A 14 -32.86 9.85 10.19
C ILE A 14 -34.22 9.71 9.50
N PHE A 15 -34.25 9.70 8.16
CA PHE A 15 -35.48 9.56 7.40
C PHE A 15 -36.18 8.23 7.70
N LEU A 16 -35.44 7.12 7.66
CA LEU A 16 -35.97 5.79 7.95
C LEU A 16 -36.53 5.73 9.37
N GLU A 17 -35.84 6.33 10.34
CA GLU A 17 -36.29 6.34 11.73
C GLU A 17 -37.64 7.03 11.89
N PHE A 18 -37.80 8.23 11.31
CA PHE A 18 -39.09 8.92 11.31
C PHE A 18 -40.16 8.15 10.53
N TYR A 19 -39.83 7.63 9.35
CA TYR A 19 -40.77 6.90 8.51
C TYR A 19 -41.38 5.67 9.21
N PHE A 20 -40.53 4.85 9.84
CA PHE A 20 -41.01 3.69 10.58
C PHE A 20 -41.68 4.05 11.91
N ALA A 21 -41.27 5.14 12.57
CA ALA A 21 -42.00 5.67 13.71
C ALA A 21 -43.44 6.08 13.33
N PHE A 22 -43.63 6.75 12.19
CA PHE A 22 -44.96 7.08 11.67
C PHE A 22 -45.78 5.83 11.32
N LEU A 23 -45.16 4.82 10.68
CA LEU A 23 -45.84 3.55 10.40
C LEU A 23 -46.28 2.83 11.68
N THR A 24 -45.44 2.87 12.72
CA THR A 24 -45.76 2.30 14.04
C THR A 24 -46.98 3.00 14.65
N LEU A 25 -46.98 4.34 14.67
CA LEU A 25 -48.14 5.11 15.14
C LEU A 25 -49.43 4.76 14.37
N PHE A 26 -49.32 4.64 13.04
CA PHE A 26 -50.45 4.26 12.19
C PHE A 26 -50.96 2.85 12.48
N ALA A 27 -50.06 1.88 12.71
CA ALA A 27 -50.41 0.50 13.07
C ALA A 27 -51.15 0.41 14.42
N PHE A 28 -50.86 1.32 15.36
CA PHE A 28 -51.58 1.46 16.62
C PHE A 28 -52.87 2.30 16.52
N GLY A 29 -53.31 2.64 15.30
CA GLY A 29 -54.58 3.31 15.06
C GLY A 29 -54.54 4.83 15.24
N ILE A 30 -53.36 5.43 15.44
CA ILE A 30 -53.20 6.89 15.51
C ILE A 30 -53.21 7.43 14.08
N ARG A 31 -54.37 7.95 13.65
CA ARG A 31 -54.60 8.42 12.27
C ARG A 31 -54.48 9.92 12.08
N SER A 32 -54.44 10.70 13.16
CA SER A 32 -54.29 12.15 13.13
C SER A 32 -53.47 12.62 14.33
N LEU A 33 -52.50 13.48 14.08
CA LEU A 33 -51.81 14.22 15.14
C LEU A 33 -52.63 15.45 15.48
N ASP A 34 -52.79 15.73 16.78
CA ASP A 34 -53.33 17.00 17.24
C ASP A 34 -52.51 18.16 16.65
N ASN A 35 -53.17 19.24 16.25
CA ASN A 35 -52.51 20.46 15.76
C ASN A 35 -51.48 21.00 16.76
N GLN A 36 -51.66 20.75 18.06
CA GLN A 36 -50.70 21.14 19.10
C GLN A 36 -49.38 20.35 19.06
N LEU A 37 -49.35 19.17 18.41
CA LEU A 37 -48.16 18.31 18.27
C LEU A 37 -47.31 18.64 17.05
N ILE A 38 -47.87 19.34 16.06
CA ILE A 38 -47.22 19.59 14.77
C ILE A 38 -45.93 20.41 14.94
N LEU A 39 -45.99 21.49 15.72
CA LEU A 39 -44.84 22.39 15.91
C LEU A 39 -43.68 21.71 16.69
N PRO A 40 -43.92 21.00 17.82
CA PRO A 40 -42.87 20.24 18.50
C PRO A 40 -42.20 19.17 17.61
N ILE A 41 -43.00 18.43 16.84
CA ILE A 41 -42.48 17.40 15.92
C ILE A 41 -41.63 18.04 14.82
N PHE A 42 -42.09 19.16 14.25
CA PHE A 42 -41.34 19.89 13.25
C PHE A 42 -39.98 20.38 13.79
N ILE A 43 -39.96 20.95 15.00
CA ILE A 43 -38.71 21.40 15.66
C ILE A 43 -37.77 20.22 15.89
N ALA A 44 -38.27 19.06 16.34
CA ALA A 44 -37.46 17.86 16.56
C ALA A 44 -36.83 17.34 15.26
N ILE A 45 -37.60 17.29 14.17
CA ILE A 45 -37.10 16.89 12.84
C ILE A 45 -36.00 17.84 12.38
N VAL A 46 -36.24 19.15 12.41
CA VAL A 46 -35.27 20.15 11.95
C VAL A 46 -33.98 20.08 12.76
N THR A 47 -34.10 19.98 14.09
CA THR A 47 -32.93 19.88 14.99
C THR A 47 -32.13 18.61 14.70
N THR A 48 -32.81 17.49 14.49
CA THR A 48 -32.19 16.20 14.18
C THR A 48 -31.41 16.25 12.87
N TYR A 49 -32.00 16.79 11.80
CA TYR A 49 -31.31 16.96 10.52
C TYR A 49 -30.14 17.95 10.63
N TRP A 50 -30.27 19.02 11.41
CA TRP A 50 -29.18 19.96 11.64
C TRP A 50 -28.00 19.32 12.37
N VAL A 51 -28.25 18.58 13.46
CA VAL A 51 -27.21 17.82 14.18
C VAL A 51 -26.58 16.77 13.26
N GLY A 52 -27.41 16.03 12.51
CA GLY A 52 -26.94 15.05 11.54
C GLY A 52 -26.05 15.66 10.45
N TYR A 53 -26.35 16.89 10.02
CA TYR A 53 -25.52 17.64 9.08
C TYR A 53 -24.18 18.02 9.71
N GLN A 54 -24.17 18.56 10.93
CA GLN A 54 -22.91 18.90 11.62
C GLN A 54 -22.03 17.65 11.77
N LEU A 55 -22.62 16.53 12.15
CA LEU A 55 -21.92 15.25 12.28
C LEU A 55 -21.41 14.73 10.94
N GLY A 56 -22.25 14.69 9.90
CA GLY A 56 -21.86 14.17 8.60
C GLY A 56 -20.79 15.02 7.90
N GLU A 57 -20.91 16.34 7.97
CA GLU A 57 -20.01 17.24 7.25
C GLU A 57 -18.72 17.57 8.02
N LYS A 58 -18.80 17.71 9.35
CA LYS A 58 -17.67 18.21 10.15
C LYS A 58 -16.94 17.13 10.94
N PHE A 59 -17.59 16.00 11.26
CA PHE A 59 -16.93 14.95 12.03
C PHE A 59 -15.97 14.15 11.11
N PRO A 60 -14.71 13.90 11.54
CA PRO A 60 -13.73 13.18 10.74
C PRO A 60 -13.97 11.67 10.86
N TRP A 61 -15.02 11.18 10.20
CA TRP A 61 -15.44 9.78 10.28
C TRP A 61 -14.29 8.82 10.01
N GLU A 62 -13.44 9.11 9.02
CA GLU A 62 -12.27 8.35 8.58
C GLU A 62 -11.23 8.04 9.69
N ARG A 63 -11.28 8.69 10.87
CA ARG A 63 -10.24 8.54 11.91
C ARG A 63 -10.57 7.56 13.04
N TYR A 64 -11.81 7.07 13.14
CA TYR A 64 -12.30 6.42 14.37
C TYR A 64 -13.06 5.11 14.13
N ASP A 65 -12.39 4.09 13.61
CA ASP A 65 -12.97 2.79 13.19
C ASP A 65 -13.76 2.08 14.28
N SER A 66 -13.21 2.06 15.50
CA SER A 66 -13.75 1.29 16.62
C SER A 66 -15.05 1.86 17.19
N ILE A 67 -15.40 3.10 16.84
CA ILE A 67 -16.52 3.83 17.43
C ILE A 67 -17.68 3.95 16.43
N ARG A 68 -17.51 3.69 15.11
CA ARG A 68 -18.55 3.99 14.11
C ARG A 68 -19.83 3.16 14.27
N ILE A 69 -19.71 1.87 14.58
CA ILE A 69 -20.88 1.01 14.84
C ILE A 69 -21.54 1.40 16.16
N LEU A 70 -20.74 1.62 17.20
CA LEU A 70 -21.22 2.08 18.51
C LEU A 70 -21.88 3.45 18.40
N PHE A 71 -21.34 4.35 17.59
CA PHE A 71 -21.89 5.67 17.30
C PHE A 71 -23.21 5.55 16.56
N GLY A 72 -23.29 4.74 15.50
CA GLY A 72 -24.55 4.54 14.78
C GLY A 72 -25.67 4.10 15.72
N ILE A 73 -25.38 3.20 16.66
CA ILE A 73 -26.30 2.77 17.70
C ILE A 73 -26.60 3.91 18.69
N VAL A 74 -25.59 4.52 19.31
CA VAL A 74 -25.75 5.57 20.34
C VAL A 74 -26.46 6.82 19.80
N PHE A 75 -26.12 7.25 18.59
CA PHE A 75 -26.75 8.38 17.93
C PHE A 75 -28.25 8.12 17.69
N GLN A 76 -28.60 6.93 17.23
CA GLN A 76 -30.00 6.56 17.02
C GLN A 76 -30.76 6.42 18.36
N PHE A 77 -30.12 5.89 19.40
CA PHE A 77 -30.71 5.89 20.76
C PHE A 77 -30.96 7.30 21.31
N LEU A 78 -30.06 8.25 21.06
CA LEU A 78 -30.25 9.66 21.43
C LEU A 78 -31.42 10.29 20.66
N LEU A 79 -31.59 9.95 19.38
CA LEU A 79 -32.74 10.39 18.59
C LEU A 79 -34.05 9.85 19.14
N LEU A 80 -34.12 8.54 19.44
CA LEU A 80 -35.30 7.93 20.07
C LEU A 80 -35.64 8.60 21.42
N LEU A 81 -34.62 8.88 22.25
CA LEU A 81 -34.81 9.56 23.54
C LEU A 81 -35.35 10.98 23.37
N THR A 82 -34.85 11.74 22.39
CA THR A 82 -35.39 13.09 22.11
C THR A 82 -36.83 13.05 21.62
N MET A 83 -37.21 12.05 20.82
CA MET A 83 -38.60 11.85 20.39
C MET A 83 -39.52 11.47 21.56
N LEU A 84 -39.05 10.60 22.47
CA LEU A 84 -39.77 10.21 23.69
C LEU A 84 -40.00 11.39 24.63
N LEU A 85 -38.96 12.22 24.86
CA LEU A 85 -39.06 13.41 25.69
C LEU A 85 -40.02 14.45 25.09
N ALA A 86 -40.02 14.60 23.77
CA ALA A 86 -40.97 15.46 23.07
C ALA A 86 -42.42 14.93 23.19
N GLY A 87 -42.62 13.62 23.02
CA GLY A 87 -43.93 12.99 23.19
C GLY A 87 -44.46 13.08 24.63
N TRP A 88 -43.60 12.84 25.62
CA TRP A 88 -43.94 12.97 27.04
C TRP A 88 -44.30 14.42 27.41
N LEU A 89 -43.50 15.39 26.97
CA LEU A 89 -43.77 16.81 27.20
C LEU A 89 -45.15 17.20 26.62
N CYS A 90 -45.50 16.67 25.45
CA CYS A 90 -46.79 16.93 24.85
C CYS A 90 -47.97 16.28 25.62
N LEU A 91 -47.81 15.07 26.14
CA LEU A 91 -48.83 14.42 26.99
C LEU A 91 -49.02 15.18 28.30
N VAL A 92 -47.94 15.69 28.91
CA VAL A 92 -48.03 16.54 30.10
C VAL A 92 -48.81 17.82 29.78
N ILE A 93 -48.51 18.48 28.66
CA ILE A 93 -49.25 19.67 28.21
C ILE A 93 -50.74 19.34 28.04
N VAL A 94 -51.10 18.27 27.32
CA VAL A 94 -52.50 17.87 27.12
C VAL A 94 -53.19 17.57 28.46
N SER A 95 -52.54 16.86 29.38
CA SER A 95 -53.10 16.56 30.71
C SER A 95 -53.29 17.78 31.61
N VAL A 96 -52.47 18.82 31.42
CA VAL A 96 -52.58 20.09 32.16
C VAL A 96 -53.72 20.95 31.62
N PHE A 97 -54.08 20.80 30.34
CA PHE A 97 -55.13 21.58 29.69
C PHE A 97 -56.50 20.89 29.63
N ASP A 98 -56.56 19.56 29.67
CA ASP A 98 -57.82 18.79 29.67
C ASP A 98 -58.11 18.18 31.05
N ARG A 99 -59.08 18.76 31.77
CA ARG A 99 -59.43 18.37 33.16
C ARG A 99 -60.31 17.11 33.25
N THR A 100 -60.44 16.33 32.17
CA THR A 100 -61.39 15.20 32.11
C THR A 100 -60.74 13.81 32.11
N LEU A 101 -59.41 13.70 32.10
CA LEU A 101 -58.71 12.42 32.04
C LEU A 101 -58.51 11.81 33.45
N ASP A 102 -58.93 10.55 33.63
CA ASP A 102 -58.64 9.77 34.84
C ASP A 102 -57.14 9.40 34.86
N THR A 103 -56.52 9.54 36.04
CA THR A 103 -55.18 9.04 36.36
C THR A 103 -54.87 7.62 35.86
N ASN A 104 -55.84 6.70 35.85
CA ASN A 104 -55.63 5.34 35.34
C ASN A 104 -55.53 5.25 33.82
N ASP A 105 -56.25 6.11 33.08
CA ASP A 105 -56.18 6.18 31.62
C ASP A 105 -54.86 6.80 31.17
N VAL A 106 -54.39 7.83 31.90
CA VAL A 106 -53.06 8.41 31.71
C VAL A 106 -51.96 7.37 31.97
N LEU A 107 -52.09 6.58 33.04
CA LEU A 107 -51.11 5.54 33.36
C LEU A 107 -51.09 4.41 32.33
N THR A 108 -52.26 3.99 31.83
CA THR A 108 -52.39 2.95 30.80
C THR A 108 -51.84 3.43 29.46
N ALA A 109 -52.12 4.68 29.08
CA ALA A 109 -51.54 5.31 27.89
C ALA A 109 -50.02 5.42 27.99
N ILE A 110 -49.48 5.78 29.16
CA ILE A 110 -48.03 5.78 29.43
C ILE A 110 -47.45 4.37 29.31
N LEU A 111 -48.11 3.35 29.87
CA LEU A 111 -47.64 1.96 29.81
C LEU A 111 -47.62 1.44 28.36
N LEU A 112 -48.67 1.71 27.58
CA LEU A 112 -48.76 1.34 26.17
C LEU A 112 -47.73 2.08 25.32
N LEU A 113 -47.47 3.35 25.63
CA LEU A 113 -46.40 4.13 25.01
C LEU A 113 -45.04 3.51 25.33
N ILE A 114 -44.75 3.18 26.59
CA ILE A 114 -43.48 2.55 27.00
C ILE A 114 -43.31 1.21 26.30
N ILE A 115 -44.33 0.34 26.31
CA ILE A 115 -44.26 -1.00 25.71
C ILE A 115 -44.12 -0.92 24.18
N GLY A 116 -44.94 -0.09 23.52
CA GLY A 116 -44.87 0.10 22.07
C GLY A 116 -43.53 0.70 21.61
N THR A 117 -42.98 1.65 22.38
CA THR A 117 -41.74 2.32 22.01
C THR A 117 -40.49 1.50 22.35
N PHE A 118 -40.47 0.75 23.45
CA PHE A 118 -39.33 -0.11 23.79
C PHE A 118 -39.24 -1.36 22.92
N ILE A 119 -40.36 -2.01 22.60
CA ILE A 119 -40.34 -3.28 21.88
C ILE A 119 -40.21 -3.08 20.37
N PHE A 120 -40.97 -2.16 19.78
CA PHE A 120 -40.93 -1.92 18.33
C PHE A 120 -39.97 -0.80 17.93
N GLY A 121 -39.98 0.32 18.66
CA GLY A 121 -39.03 1.42 18.43
C GLY A 121 -37.59 1.01 18.70
N GLY A 122 -37.29 0.40 19.86
CA GLY A 122 -35.93 0.02 20.23
C GLY A 122 -35.24 -0.96 19.26
N ILE A 123 -35.96 -1.96 18.75
CA ILE A 123 -35.41 -2.91 17.75
C ILE A 123 -35.16 -2.20 16.42
N GLN A 124 -36.09 -1.37 15.96
CA GLN A 124 -35.94 -0.57 14.74
C GLN A 124 -34.71 0.35 14.81
N THR A 125 -34.61 1.16 15.88
CA THR A 125 -33.50 2.07 16.15
C THR A 125 -32.16 1.31 16.15
N PHE A 126 -32.12 0.12 16.75
CA PHE A 126 -30.93 -0.73 16.79
C PHE A 126 -30.50 -1.22 15.39
N VAL A 127 -31.45 -1.69 14.57
CA VAL A 127 -31.17 -2.18 13.20
C VAL A 127 -30.70 -1.04 12.30
N ILE A 128 -31.34 0.13 12.36
CA ILE A 128 -30.93 1.31 11.60
C ILE A 128 -29.56 1.81 12.08
N GLY A 129 -29.31 1.77 13.39
CA GLY A 129 -28.01 2.11 13.97
C GLY A 129 -26.87 1.18 13.50
N LEU A 130 -27.12 -0.13 13.46
CA LEU A 130 -26.17 -1.11 12.90
C LEU A 130 -25.91 -0.86 11.41
N TRP A 131 -26.97 -0.62 10.62
CA TRP A 131 -26.85 -0.30 9.20
C TRP A 131 -26.05 0.98 8.96
N LEU A 132 -26.34 2.05 9.71
CA LEU A 132 -25.62 3.31 9.61
C LEU A 132 -24.14 3.12 9.98
N GLY A 133 -23.87 2.42 11.08
CA GLY A 133 -22.51 2.06 11.51
C GLY A 133 -21.73 1.30 10.44
N TYR A 134 -22.36 0.31 9.80
CA TYR A 134 -21.78 -0.43 8.68
C TYR A 134 -21.48 0.49 7.49
N LYS A 135 -22.40 1.36 7.10
CA LYS A 135 -22.21 2.28 5.97
C LYS A 135 -21.10 3.29 6.24
N LEU A 136 -21.03 3.86 7.44
CA LEU A 136 -19.95 4.76 7.84
C LEU A 136 -18.58 4.07 7.84
N ASN A 137 -18.53 2.76 8.15
CA ASN A 137 -17.31 1.96 8.04
C ASN A 137 -16.89 1.66 6.60
N THR A 138 -17.83 1.64 5.65
CA THR A 138 -17.52 1.40 4.23
C THR A 138 -16.99 2.61 3.47
N ILE A 139 -17.16 3.83 3.98
CA ILE A 139 -16.74 5.08 3.29
C ILE A 139 -15.23 5.11 3.07
N GLU A 140 -14.45 4.84 4.11
CA GLU A 140 -12.98 4.85 4.07
C GLU A 140 -12.44 3.84 3.07
N LYS A 141 -12.96 2.61 3.12
CA LYS A 141 -12.61 1.54 2.17
C LYS A 141 -12.92 1.94 0.73
N ILE A 142 -14.01 2.67 0.49
CA ILE A 142 -14.34 3.16 -0.86
C ILE A 142 -13.35 4.27 -1.27
N GLY A 143 -13.00 5.17 -0.35
CA GLY A 143 -12.02 6.24 -0.58
C GLY A 143 -10.64 5.71 -0.98
N GLU A 144 -10.07 4.79 -0.18
CA GLU A 144 -8.80 4.12 -0.46
C GLU A 144 -8.84 3.34 -1.79
N LEU A 145 -9.92 2.58 -2.02
CA LEU A 145 -10.09 1.83 -3.27
C LEU A 145 -10.18 2.77 -4.48
N THR A 146 -10.81 3.95 -4.34
CA THR A 146 -10.89 4.93 -5.44
C THR A 146 -9.57 5.59 -5.77
N PHE A 147 -8.76 5.98 -4.78
CA PHE A 147 -7.45 6.60 -5.02
C PHE A 147 -6.51 5.65 -5.77
N VAL A 148 -6.37 4.42 -5.27
CA VAL A 148 -5.51 3.39 -5.86
C VAL A 148 -5.95 3.03 -7.28
N ASN A 149 -7.25 2.90 -7.51
CA ASN A 149 -7.78 2.61 -8.85
C ASN A 149 -7.47 3.74 -9.83
N ASN A 150 -7.60 4.99 -9.39
CA ASN A 150 -7.27 6.16 -10.22
C ASN A 150 -5.78 6.19 -10.57
N LEU A 151 -4.89 6.01 -9.59
CA LEU A 151 -3.44 5.95 -9.81
C LEU A 151 -3.03 4.91 -10.86
N GLN A 152 -3.68 3.75 -10.84
CA GLN A 152 -3.42 2.70 -11.81
C GLN A 152 -3.95 3.05 -13.21
N MET A 153 -5.17 3.57 -13.31
CA MET A 153 -5.77 3.96 -14.59
C MET A 153 -4.96 5.06 -15.27
N GLU A 154 -4.39 5.97 -14.47
CA GLU A 154 -3.59 7.08 -14.93
C GLU A 154 -2.10 6.76 -15.10
N TYR A 155 -1.66 5.53 -14.79
CA TYR A 155 -0.23 5.18 -14.83
C TYR A 155 0.44 5.54 -16.16
N THR A 156 -0.24 5.32 -17.28
CA THR A 156 0.27 5.67 -18.62
C THR A 156 0.52 7.18 -18.79
N ASN A 157 -0.17 8.04 -18.03
CA ASN A 157 -0.07 9.50 -18.12
C ASN A 157 1.18 10.07 -17.42
N TYR A 158 1.68 9.38 -16.39
CA TYR A 158 2.86 9.81 -15.64
C TYR A 158 4.07 8.88 -15.81
N LYS A 159 3.91 7.71 -16.44
CA LYS A 159 5.03 6.85 -16.81
C LYS A 159 6.02 7.61 -17.70
N GLU A 160 7.31 7.63 -17.36
CA GLU A 160 8.36 8.20 -18.20
C GLU A 160 8.71 7.23 -19.35
N PRO A 161 8.38 7.56 -20.61
CA PRO A 161 8.59 6.65 -21.74
C PRO A 161 10.05 6.52 -22.17
N LYS A 162 10.93 7.48 -21.83
CA LYS A 162 12.35 7.43 -22.24
C LYS A 162 13.20 6.47 -21.41
N LEU A 163 12.71 6.04 -20.26
CA LEU A 163 13.35 5.01 -19.46
C LEU A 163 12.61 3.70 -19.72
N PHE A 164 13.30 2.67 -20.17
CA PHE A 164 12.72 1.37 -20.49
C PHE A 164 13.75 0.26 -20.27
N GLY A 165 13.26 -0.97 -20.08
CA GLY A 165 14.14 -2.13 -20.07
C GLY A 165 15.00 -2.20 -18.81
N ARG A 166 16.19 -2.76 -18.94
CA ARG A 166 17.03 -3.15 -17.79
C ARG A 166 18.22 -2.23 -17.56
N TYR A 167 18.69 -1.54 -18.59
CA TYR A 167 19.91 -0.75 -18.53
C TYR A 167 19.61 0.74 -18.43
N ILE A 168 19.94 1.37 -17.29
CA ILE A 168 19.73 2.80 -17.05
C ILE A 168 20.97 3.39 -16.39
N THR A 169 21.52 4.44 -17.00
CA THR A 169 22.73 5.12 -16.54
C THR A 169 22.48 6.58 -16.20
N SER A 170 23.47 7.24 -15.59
CA SER A 170 23.41 8.66 -15.27
C SER A 170 23.21 9.56 -16.49
N SER A 171 23.76 9.18 -17.65
CA SER A 171 23.62 9.94 -18.90
C SER A 171 22.19 9.93 -19.43
N MET A 172 21.48 8.81 -19.28
CA MET A 172 20.08 8.66 -19.70
C MET A 172 19.10 9.47 -18.84
N ILE A 173 19.35 9.54 -17.53
CA ILE A 173 18.46 10.24 -16.60
C ILE A 173 18.72 11.76 -16.52
N LYS A 174 19.93 12.22 -16.90
CA LYS A 174 20.31 13.63 -16.79
C LYS A 174 19.34 14.58 -17.54
N PRO A 175 18.97 14.34 -18.81
CA PRO A 175 18.00 15.19 -19.51
C PRO A 175 16.61 15.17 -18.88
N LEU A 176 16.26 14.13 -18.12
CA LEU A 176 14.98 14.05 -17.43
C LEU A 176 14.99 14.92 -16.17
N LEU A 177 16.05 14.83 -15.38
CA LEU A 177 16.26 15.70 -14.21
C LEU A 177 16.23 17.18 -14.60
N GLU A 178 16.81 17.55 -15.73
CA GLU A 178 16.82 18.93 -16.23
C GLU A 178 15.44 19.46 -16.63
N LYS A 179 14.45 18.59 -16.88
CA LYS A 179 13.06 19.01 -17.14
C LYS A 179 12.27 19.36 -15.89
N HIS A 180 12.71 18.88 -14.72
CA HIS A 180 12.00 19.13 -13.47
C HIS A 180 12.59 20.34 -12.74
N THR A 181 11.71 21.15 -12.18
CA THR A 181 12.10 22.15 -11.18
C THR A 181 12.20 21.48 -9.82
N PHE A 182 13.36 21.61 -9.18
CA PHE A 182 13.64 21.15 -7.84
C PHE A 182 13.83 22.34 -6.90
N GLU A 183 13.36 22.21 -5.67
CA GLU A 183 13.53 23.23 -4.64
C GLU A 183 15.00 23.35 -4.25
N ASN A 184 15.73 22.22 -4.21
CA ASN A 184 17.15 22.18 -3.95
C ASN A 184 17.84 21.07 -4.76
N LYS A 185 19.10 21.32 -5.14
CA LYS A 185 20.03 20.34 -5.72
C LYS A 185 21.39 20.51 -5.04
N ILE A 186 21.87 19.47 -4.36
CA ILE A 186 23.11 19.50 -3.59
C ILE A 186 24.08 18.47 -4.15
N LEU A 187 25.28 18.90 -4.55
CA LEU A 187 26.36 17.96 -4.89
C LEU A 187 26.86 17.29 -3.59
N LEU A 188 26.62 15.98 -3.47
CA LEU A 188 27.07 15.21 -2.31
C LEU A 188 28.56 14.90 -2.43
N GLY A 189 28.99 14.49 -3.62
CA GLY A 189 30.37 14.15 -3.92
C GLY A 189 30.49 13.53 -5.31
N LYS A 190 31.50 12.68 -5.48
CA LYS A 190 31.75 11.93 -6.71
C LYS A 190 31.95 10.45 -6.38
N SER A 191 31.64 9.58 -7.34
CA SER A 191 31.98 8.15 -7.30
C SER A 191 33.49 7.92 -7.43
N VAL A 192 33.92 6.66 -7.34
CA VAL A 192 35.32 6.24 -7.55
C VAL A 192 35.88 6.74 -8.88
N GLN A 193 35.12 6.65 -9.98
CA GLN A 193 35.52 7.12 -11.31
C GLN A 193 35.26 8.62 -11.54
N GLY A 194 34.81 9.36 -10.52
CA GLY A 194 34.62 10.80 -10.59
C GLY A 194 33.26 11.25 -11.11
N ASN A 195 32.29 10.35 -11.29
CA ASN A 195 30.92 10.69 -11.67
C ASN A 195 30.19 11.40 -10.53
N SER A 196 29.43 12.45 -10.83
CA SER A 196 28.80 13.29 -9.80
C SER A 196 27.60 12.60 -9.18
N ILE A 197 27.50 12.64 -7.84
CA ILE A 197 26.36 12.15 -7.07
C ILE A 197 25.70 13.35 -6.40
N SER A 198 24.44 13.60 -6.75
CA SER A 198 23.66 14.75 -6.24
C SER A 198 22.40 14.30 -5.52
N LEU A 199 22.05 15.05 -4.48
CA LEU A 199 20.77 14.99 -3.80
C LEU A 199 19.82 16.01 -4.42
N TYR A 200 18.61 15.58 -4.72
CA TYR A 200 17.54 16.43 -5.24
C TYR A 200 16.42 16.53 -4.21
N GLN A 201 15.79 17.69 -4.10
CA GLN A 201 14.60 17.89 -3.27
C GLN A 201 13.38 18.18 -4.14
N LYS A 202 12.26 17.52 -3.84
CA LYS A 202 10.94 17.84 -4.36
C LYS A 202 9.95 18.09 -3.21
N GLY A 203 9.34 19.26 -3.17
CA GLY A 203 8.40 19.69 -2.12
C GLY A 203 9.06 20.29 -0.88
N ASN A 204 8.29 21.04 -0.07
CA ASN A 204 8.75 21.79 1.11
C ASN A 204 8.01 21.39 2.40
N GLY A 205 7.34 20.24 2.40
CA GLY A 205 6.63 19.76 3.57
C GLY A 205 7.53 19.42 4.76
N ARG A 206 6.93 19.33 5.95
CA ARG A 206 7.67 19.12 7.20
C ARG A 206 8.28 17.73 7.31
N THR A 207 7.59 16.71 6.81
CA THR A 207 8.02 15.31 6.90
C THR A 207 9.02 15.00 5.79
N LYS A 208 10.26 14.68 6.15
CA LYS A 208 11.34 14.47 5.18
C LYS A 208 11.54 13.00 4.88
N ILE A 209 11.56 12.65 3.61
CA ILE A 209 11.72 11.27 3.15
C ILE A 209 12.97 11.18 2.30
N LEU A 210 13.97 10.40 2.72
CA LEU A 210 15.18 10.14 1.94
C LEU A 210 15.03 8.88 1.11
N ILE A 211 15.16 8.99 -0.20
CA ILE A 211 14.94 7.92 -1.18
C ILE A 211 16.22 7.72 -1.98
N TRP A 212 16.67 6.49 -2.19
CA TRP A 212 17.80 6.23 -3.08
C TRP A 212 17.58 4.95 -3.88
N SER A 213 18.05 4.95 -5.12
CA SER A 213 17.98 3.81 -6.05
C SER A 213 19.35 3.55 -6.68
N GLN A 214 19.48 2.37 -7.31
CA GLN A 214 20.70 1.90 -7.98
C GLN A 214 21.95 2.07 -7.10
N MET A 215 21.88 1.66 -5.83
CA MET A 215 23.10 1.44 -5.05
C MET A 215 23.87 0.21 -5.54
N HIS A 216 23.13 -0.74 -6.11
CA HIS A 216 23.67 -1.72 -7.04
C HIS A 216 23.41 -1.24 -8.47
N GLY A 217 24.45 -1.16 -9.29
CA GLY A 217 24.36 -0.52 -10.60
C GLY A 217 23.44 -1.24 -11.60
N ASN A 218 23.26 -2.55 -11.45
CA ASN A 218 22.40 -3.36 -12.30
C ASN A 218 20.92 -3.44 -11.86
N GLU A 219 20.50 -2.64 -10.88
CA GLU A 219 19.15 -2.68 -10.28
C GLU A 219 18.34 -1.42 -10.67
N SER A 220 18.01 -1.29 -11.96
CA SER A 220 17.46 -0.04 -12.52
C SER A 220 15.94 0.14 -12.41
N THR A 221 15.20 -0.92 -12.08
CA THR A 221 13.73 -0.91 -12.14
C THR A 221 13.14 0.15 -11.23
N THR A 222 13.68 0.28 -10.03
CA THR A 222 13.21 1.24 -9.05
C THR A 222 13.61 2.68 -9.38
N THR A 223 14.74 2.90 -10.07
CA THR A 223 15.07 4.21 -10.65
C THR A 223 14.03 4.64 -11.65
N LYS A 224 13.61 3.74 -12.56
CA LYS A 224 12.53 4.04 -13.52
C LYS A 224 11.23 4.40 -12.80
N ALA A 225 10.87 3.62 -11.77
CA ALA A 225 9.68 3.89 -10.96
C ALA A 225 9.75 5.23 -10.22
N LEU A 226 10.93 5.63 -9.73
CA LEU A 226 11.15 6.94 -9.10
C LEU A 226 10.86 8.08 -10.09
N PHE A 227 11.26 7.96 -11.36
CA PHE A 227 10.90 8.97 -12.37
C PHE A 227 9.41 9.03 -12.67
N ASP A 228 8.70 7.90 -12.63
CA ASP A 228 7.23 7.90 -12.75
C ASP A 228 6.58 8.65 -11.58
N VAL A 229 7.07 8.42 -10.36
CA VAL A 229 6.64 9.15 -9.17
C VAL A 229 6.93 10.65 -9.30
N LEU A 230 8.12 11.03 -9.79
CA LEU A 230 8.46 12.45 -10.00
C LEU A 230 7.55 13.14 -11.03
N ASN A 231 7.20 12.45 -12.11
CA ASN A 231 6.22 12.94 -13.08
C ASN A 231 4.85 13.14 -12.44
N TYR A 232 4.37 12.15 -11.69
CA TYR A 232 3.09 12.23 -10.98
C TYR A 232 3.06 13.41 -9.99
N MET A 233 4.10 13.54 -9.16
CA MET A 233 4.20 14.63 -8.17
C MET A 233 4.34 16.01 -8.81
N THR A 234 4.92 16.10 -10.01
CA THR A 234 4.98 17.36 -10.78
C THR A 234 3.59 17.78 -11.27
N GLN A 235 2.75 16.81 -11.64
CA GLN A 235 1.36 17.04 -12.07
C GLN A 235 0.42 17.28 -10.86
N ASN A 236 0.76 16.74 -9.69
CA ASN A 236 -0.08 16.77 -8.48
C ASN A 236 0.69 17.34 -7.27
N PRO A 237 1.09 18.63 -7.28
CA PRO A 237 1.91 19.22 -6.22
C PRO A 237 1.23 19.24 -4.83
N SER A 238 -0.10 19.13 -4.76
CA SER A 238 -0.84 19.00 -3.48
C SER A 238 -0.46 17.74 -2.70
N GLU A 239 -0.01 16.68 -3.37
CA GLU A 239 0.46 15.45 -2.73
C GLU A 239 1.78 15.64 -1.96
N LEU A 240 2.43 16.81 -2.11
CA LEU A 240 3.66 17.19 -1.43
C LEU A 240 3.45 18.22 -0.31
N GLU A 241 2.20 18.55 0.06
CA GLU A 241 1.91 19.61 1.04
C GLU A 241 2.62 19.39 2.39
N ASN A 242 2.60 18.16 2.93
CA ASN A 242 3.22 17.86 4.22
C ASN A 242 4.54 17.08 4.11
N ILE A 243 4.96 16.70 2.90
CA ILE A 243 6.17 15.91 2.67
C ILE A 243 7.24 16.65 1.83
N SER A 244 8.50 16.38 2.12
CA SER A 244 9.65 16.72 1.27
C SER A 244 10.38 15.47 0.86
N MET A 245 10.37 15.18 -0.44
CA MET A 245 11.12 14.07 -1.02
C MET A 245 12.56 14.51 -1.27
N PHE A 246 13.51 13.87 -0.62
CA PHE A 246 14.94 14.01 -0.87
C PHE A 246 15.43 12.74 -1.55
N PHE A 247 16.01 12.81 -2.75
CA PHE A 247 16.34 11.61 -3.49
C PHE A 247 17.67 11.63 -4.23
N ILE A 248 18.29 10.45 -4.33
CA ILE A 248 19.48 10.15 -5.12
C ILE A 248 19.08 9.14 -6.19
N PRO A 249 18.90 9.55 -7.46
CA PRO A 249 18.40 8.66 -8.51
C PRO A 249 19.30 7.45 -8.80
N ILE A 250 20.62 7.65 -8.77
CA ILE A 250 21.61 6.58 -8.98
C ILE A 250 22.73 6.83 -7.98
N LEU A 251 22.83 5.97 -6.96
CA LEU A 251 23.87 6.08 -5.94
C LEU A 251 25.22 5.53 -6.44
N ASN A 252 25.20 4.46 -7.23
CA ASN A 252 26.37 3.83 -7.83
C ASN A 252 26.42 4.08 -9.34
N PRO A 253 26.80 5.29 -9.79
CA PRO A 253 26.85 5.62 -11.21
C PRO A 253 27.89 4.78 -11.97
N ASP A 254 28.99 4.40 -11.31
CA ASP A 254 30.05 3.61 -11.93
C ASP A 254 29.58 2.18 -12.23
N GLY A 255 28.93 1.53 -11.25
CA GLY A 255 28.32 0.23 -11.46
C GLY A 255 27.19 0.28 -12.49
N ALA A 256 26.43 1.37 -12.53
CA ALA A 256 25.34 1.54 -13.49
C ALA A 256 25.85 1.55 -14.94
N GLU A 257 26.96 2.25 -15.20
CA GLU A 257 27.56 2.35 -16.54
C GLU A 257 28.05 1.01 -17.11
N VAL A 258 28.41 0.07 -16.24
CA VAL A 258 28.89 -1.27 -16.65
C VAL A 258 27.92 -2.39 -16.29
N TYR A 259 26.69 -2.05 -15.87
CA TYR A 259 25.66 -2.98 -15.41
C TYR A 259 26.17 -4.00 -14.38
N ASN A 260 26.86 -3.50 -13.35
CA ASN A 260 27.41 -4.31 -12.27
C ASN A 260 26.76 -3.96 -10.93
N ARG A 261 26.58 -4.98 -10.09
CA ARG A 261 26.08 -4.83 -8.72
C ARG A 261 27.02 -3.98 -7.87
N MET A 262 28.33 -4.19 -8.00
CA MET A 262 29.34 -3.54 -7.14
C MET A 262 29.76 -2.18 -7.72
N ASN A 263 30.42 -1.34 -6.92
CA ASN A 263 31.04 -0.11 -7.44
C ASN A 263 32.34 -0.42 -8.21
N ALA A 264 33.05 0.61 -8.67
CA ALA A 264 34.28 0.43 -9.46
C ALA A 264 35.45 -0.22 -8.69
N ASN A 265 35.38 -0.29 -7.35
CA ASN A 265 36.35 -1.00 -6.51
C ASN A 265 35.91 -2.44 -6.18
N GLU A 266 34.87 -2.96 -6.85
CA GLU A 266 34.30 -4.29 -6.59
C GLU A 266 33.76 -4.45 -5.14
N ILE A 267 33.27 -3.34 -4.55
CA ILE A 267 32.64 -3.35 -3.23
C ILE A 267 31.11 -3.27 -3.39
N ASP A 268 30.39 -4.15 -2.68
CA ASP A 268 28.95 -4.04 -2.49
C ASP A 268 28.66 -2.89 -1.50
N LEU A 269 28.09 -1.79 -2.00
CA LEU A 269 27.78 -0.61 -1.18
C LEU A 269 26.78 -0.92 -0.06
N ASN A 270 25.96 -1.98 -0.20
CA ASN A 270 25.06 -2.46 0.84
C ASN A 270 25.76 -3.40 1.83
N ARG A 271 27.10 -3.40 1.86
CA ARG A 271 27.95 -4.01 2.88
C ARG A 271 28.99 -3.02 3.42
N ASP A 272 28.85 -1.73 3.12
CA ASP A 272 29.80 -0.67 3.47
C ASP A 272 29.16 0.49 4.27
N ALA A 273 27.96 0.28 4.84
CA ALA A 273 27.23 1.34 5.53
C ALA A 273 27.85 1.78 6.86
N TYR A 274 28.57 0.87 7.55
CA TYR A 274 29.28 1.15 8.80
C TYR A 274 30.72 1.57 8.54
N ASP A 275 31.47 0.78 7.76
CA ASP A 275 32.87 1.06 7.44
C ASP A 275 33.04 2.34 6.62
N LEU A 276 32.06 2.66 5.77
CA LEU A 276 32.01 3.88 4.95
C LEU A 276 33.29 4.10 4.13
N SER A 277 33.86 3.01 3.63
CA SER A 277 35.13 3.03 2.90
C SER A 277 34.98 3.61 1.50
N GLN A 278 33.80 3.51 0.89
CA GLN A 278 33.55 3.93 -0.48
C GLN A 278 33.01 5.36 -0.58
N PRO A 279 33.41 6.13 -1.61
CA PRO A 279 32.96 7.52 -1.78
C PRO A 279 31.45 7.61 -2.03
N GLU A 280 30.84 6.61 -2.67
CA GLU A 280 29.38 6.52 -2.84
C GLU A 280 28.66 6.35 -1.50
N SER A 281 29.15 5.45 -0.63
CA SER A 281 28.62 5.26 0.72
C SER A 281 28.71 6.53 1.56
N GLN A 282 29.83 7.26 1.44
CA GLN A 282 30.00 8.57 2.08
C GLN A 282 29.01 9.62 1.54
N CYS A 283 28.70 9.60 0.24
CA CYS A 283 27.67 10.47 -0.33
C CYS A 283 26.30 10.19 0.30
N LEU A 284 25.89 8.91 0.40
CA LEU A 284 24.62 8.56 1.04
C LEU A 284 24.59 8.96 2.52
N ARG A 285 25.68 8.71 3.26
CA ARG A 285 25.80 9.14 4.67
C ARG A 285 25.72 10.66 4.83
N LYS A 286 26.32 11.42 3.91
CA LYS A 286 26.23 12.89 3.88
C LYS A 286 24.80 13.33 3.61
N ALA A 287 24.09 12.71 2.67
CA ALA A 287 22.69 12.98 2.40
C ALA A 287 21.82 12.74 3.66
N TYR A 288 21.99 11.60 4.33
CA TYR A 288 21.28 11.27 5.57
C TYR A 288 21.52 12.34 6.66
N LYS A 289 22.78 12.74 6.87
CA LYS A 289 23.14 13.77 7.86
C LYS A 289 22.56 15.16 7.54
N LEU A 290 22.52 15.53 6.26
CA LEU A 290 21.98 16.83 5.81
C LEU A 290 20.45 16.87 5.91
N VAL A 291 19.79 15.79 5.48
CA VAL A 291 18.33 15.73 5.44
C VAL A 291 17.75 15.55 6.84
N GLN A 292 18.36 14.70 7.67
CA GLN A 292 17.79 14.18 8.91
C GLN A 292 16.37 13.63 8.67
N PRO A 293 16.26 12.54 7.88
CA PRO A 293 14.97 12.07 7.39
C PRO A 293 14.10 11.45 8.48
N ASP A 294 12.79 11.69 8.36
CA ASP A 294 11.75 11.01 9.13
C ASP A 294 11.48 9.59 8.61
N PHE A 295 11.71 9.35 7.31
CA PHE A 295 11.62 8.03 6.67
C PHE A 295 12.72 7.83 5.63
N CYS A 296 13.15 6.59 5.46
CA CYS A 296 14.08 6.19 4.41
C CYS A 296 13.46 5.14 3.48
N PHE A 297 13.50 5.36 2.16
CA PHE A 297 13.12 4.37 1.16
C PHE A 297 14.37 3.86 0.45
N ASN A 298 14.69 2.59 0.70
CA ASN A 298 15.80 1.89 0.07
C ASN A 298 15.28 1.09 -1.12
N LEU A 299 15.65 1.49 -2.34
CA LEU A 299 15.07 0.94 -3.55
C LEU A 299 16.03 -0.03 -4.27
N HIS A 300 15.61 -1.29 -4.37
CA HIS A 300 16.38 -2.42 -4.90
C HIS A 300 15.60 -3.25 -5.92
N ASP A 301 16.35 -4.12 -6.61
CA ASP A 301 15.82 -5.21 -7.41
C ASP A 301 16.21 -6.56 -6.81
N GLN A 302 15.34 -7.55 -6.91
CA GLN A 302 15.62 -8.93 -6.53
C GLN A 302 15.63 -9.86 -7.75
N ARG A 303 16.22 -11.05 -7.63
CA ARG A 303 16.34 -12.00 -8.75
C ARG A 303 14.99 -12.64 -9.12
N THR A 304 14.91 -13.23 -10.32
CA THR A 304 13.72 -13.94 -10.82
C THR A 304 13.40 -15.24 -10.05
N ILE A 305 14.30 -15.70 -9.20
CA ILE A 305 14.19 -16.99 -8.49
C ILE A 305 13.21 -16.98 -7.31
N PHE A 306 12.74 -15.81 -6.89
CA PHE A 306 11.96 -15.67 -5.66
C PHE A 306 10.46 -15.90 -5.87
N SER A 307 9.85 -16.67 -4.97
CA SER A 307 8.41 -16.85 -4.83
C SER A 307 7.89 -16.15 -3.57
N ALA A 308 6.63 -15.67 -3.61
CA ALA A 308 5.96 -15.13 -2.44
C ALA A 308 5.50 -16.28 -1.55
N GLY A 309 6.33 -16.62 -0.56
CA GLY A 309 6.17 -17.84 0.23
C GLY A 309 6.42 -19.11 -0.57
N LYS A 310 5.97 -20.24 0.00
CA LYS A 310 6.03 -21.56 -0.63
C LYS A 310 4.87 -21.76 -1.62
N THR A 311 4.83 -20.93 -2.64
CA THR A 311 3.74 -20.91 -3.64
C THR A 311 4.29 -20.82 -5.06
N GLN A 312 3.42 -21.12 -6.04
CA GLN A 312 3.69 -20.90 -7.46
C GLN A 312 3.54 -19.44 -7.92
N ASN A 313 3.49 -18.49 -6.97
CA ASN A 313 3.40 -17.07 -7.30
C ASN A 313 4.79 -16.45 -7.18
N PRO A 314 5.29 -15.78 -8.22
CA PRO A 314 6.55 -15.06 -8.13
C PRO A 314 6.41 -13.91 -7.14
N ALA A 315 7.51 -13.61 -6.45
CA ALA A 315 7.59 -12.41 -5.62
C ALA A 315 7.79 -11.19 -6.53
N THR A 316 6.71 -10.67 -7.13
CA THR A 316 6.77 -9.50 -8.02
C THR A 316 7.26 -8.26 -7.27
N VAL A 317 6.75 -8.03 -6.07
CA VAL A 317 7.24 -6.98 -5.16
C VAL A 317 7.59 -7.64 -3.83
N SER A 318 8.67 -7.21 -3.19
CA SER A 318 8.92 -7.60 -1.80
C SER A 318 9.31 -6.41 -0.95
N PHE A 319 9.02 -6.50 0.34
CA PHE A 319 9.32 -5.45 1.30
C PHE A 319 10.11 -5.97 2.48
N LEU A 320 10.87 -5.09 3.11
CA LEU A 320 11.50 -5.36 4.39
C LEU A 320 11.45 -4.10 5.27
N ALA A 321 11.06 -4.29 6.53
CA ALA A 321 11.34 -3.35 7.61
C ALA A 321 12.64 -3.84 8.28
N PRO A 322 13.81 -3.26 7.93
CA PRO A 322 15.12 -3.81 8.30
C PRO A 322 15.29 -3.92 9.82
N SER A 323 16.16 -4.80 10.28
CA SER A 323 16.40 -5.02 11.71
C SER A 323 17.27 -3.90 12.27
N TYR A 324 17.05 -3.51 13.53
CA TYR A 324 17.88 -2.49 14.19
C TYR A 324 18.98 -3.10 15.07
N ASN A 325 18.90 -4.40 15.36
CA ASN A 325 19.87 -5.14 16.17
C ASN A 325 19.90 -6.62 15.80
N GLY A 326 20.91 -7.33 16.31
CA GLY A 326 21.12 -8.77 16.07
C GLY A 326 19.98 -9.67 16.57
N ALA A 327 19.22 -9.21 17.58
CA ALA A 327 18.07 -9.94 18.12
C ALA A 327 16.79 -9.78 17.27
N ARG A 328 16.81 -8.94 16.23
CA ARG A 328 15.67 -8.67 15.34
C ARG A 328 14.43 -8.18 16.10
N GLU A 329 14.65 -7.43 17.18
CA GLU A 329 13.56 -6.90 17.99
C GLU A 329 12.70 -5.91 17.20
N ILE A 330 11.48 -5.67 17.68
CA ILE A 330 10.50 -4.77 17.05
C ILE A 330 10.30 -3.54 17.94
N ASN A 331 11.12 -2.52 17.73
CA ASN A 331 11.00 -1.23 18.41
C ASN A 331 10.01 -0.29 17.70
N HIS A 332 9.82 0.91 18.24
CA HIS A 332 8.93 1.93 17.66
C HIS A 332 9.30 2.29 16.21
N THR A 333 10.60 2.43 15.92
CA THR A 333 11.12 2.74 14.59
C THR A 333 10.72 1.68 13.55
N ARG A 334 10.96 0.39 13.83
CA ARG A 334 10.55 -0.70 12.93
C ARG A 334 9.03 -0.78 12.79
N LYS A 335 8.27 -0.57 13.87
CA LYS A 335 6.80 -0.57 13.80
C LYS A 335 6.25 0.46 12.82
N LYS A 336 6.82 1.66 12.76
CA LYS A 336 6.43 2.68 11.77
C LYS A 336 6.66 2.22 10.33
N ALA A 337 7.83 1.62 10.05
CA ALA A 337 8.11 1.07 8.72
C ALA A 337 7.14 -0.07 8.36
N MET A 338 6.91 -1.00 9.29
CA MET A 338 5.97 -2.11 9.14
C MET A 338 4.52 -1.65 8.90
N GLU A 339 4.08 -0.57 9.55
CA GLU A 339 2.76 0.04 9.35
C GLU A 339 2.60 0.52 7.90
N VAL A 340 3.54 1.31 7.39
CA VAL A 340 3.52 1.80 6.00
C VAL A 340 3.59 0.63 5.00
N ILE A 341 4.41 -0.39 5.25
CA ILE A 341 4.44 -1.61 4.43
C ILE A 341 3.08 -2.32 4.44
N GLY A 342 2.39 -2.37 5.57
CA GLY A 342 1.06 -2.94 5.69
C GLY A 342 0.05 -2.29 4.74
N VAL A 343 0.09 -0.95 4.64
CA VAL A 343 -0.75 -0.15 3.73
C VAL A 343 -0.41 -0.46 2.27
N MET A 344 0.88 -0.39 1.90
CA MET A 344 1.32 -0.73 0.53
C MET A 344 0.93 -2.16 0.13
N ASN A 345 1.08 -3.12 1.05
CA ASN A 345 0.67 -4.50 0.79
C ASN A 345 -0.84 -4.60 0.57
N ALA A 346 -1.67 -3.98 1.42
CA ALA A 346 -3.12 -4.00 1.24
C ALA A 346 -3.52 -3.48 -0.15
N MET A 347 -2.91 -2.38 -0.60
CA MET A 347 -3.06 -1.85 -1.95
C MET A 347 -2.66 -2.88 -3.02
N LEU A 348 -1.45 -3.43 -2.92
CA LEU A 348 -0.91 -4.37 -3.92
C LEU A 348 -1.70 -5.68 -3.99
N GLN A 349 -2.25 -6.17 -2.88
CA GLN A 349 -3.07 -7.39 -2.90
C GLN A 349 -4.33 -7.23 -3.78
N THR A 350 -4.82 -6.00 -4.00
CA THR A 350 -5.93 -5.75 -4.94
C THR A 350 -5.50 -5.84 -6.41
N LYS A 351 -4.20 -5.81 -6.70
CA LYS A 351 -3.62 -5.69 -8.06
C LYS A 351 -2.85 -6.92 -8.49
N ILE A 352 -2.01 -7.42 -7.60
CA ILE A 352 -1.14 -8.58 -7.76
C ILE A 352 -1.32 -9.54 -6.58
N PRO A 353 -2.53 -10.10 -6.40
CA PRO A 353 -2.84 -10.94 -5.24
C PRO A 353 -1.83 -12.08 -5.11
N ASN A 354 -1.35 -12.30 -3.89
CA ASN A 354 -0.37 -13.32 -3.52
C ASN A 354 1.01 -13.21 -4.21
N GLN A 355 1.37 -12.06 -4.78
CA GLN A 355 2.69 -11.82 -5.39
C GLN A 355 3.55 -10.79 -4.63
N VAL A 356 3.17 -10.53 -3.36
CA VAL A 356 3.92 -9.66 -2.45
C VAL A 356 4.58 -10.52 -1.38
N GLY A 357 5.88 -10.34 -1.19
CA GLY A 357 6.67 -11.09 -0.22
C GLY A 357 7.46 -10.22 0.75
N ARG A 358 8.12 -10.85 1.72
CA ARG A 358 9.09 -10.22 2.62
C ARG A 358 10.48 -10.80 2.41
N PHE A 359 11.47 -9.93 2.50
CA PHE A 359 12.86 -10.36 2.54
C PHE A 359 13.28 -10.77 3.96
N ASP A 360 14.29 -11.64 4.06
CA ASP A 360 14.87 -12.03 5.35
C ASP A 360 15.43 -10.80 6.09
N ASP A 361 15.17 -10.74 7.39
CA ASP A 361 15.54 -9.61 8.26
C ASP A 361 16.79 -9.89 9.11
N SER A 362 17.67 -10.77 8.63
CA SER A 362 18.98 -11.00 9.23
C SER A 362 19.76 -9.69 9.34
N PHE A 363 20.12 -9.34 10.57
CA PHE A 363 20.78 -8.10 10.87
C PHE A 363 22.25 -8.10 10.44
N ASN A 364 22.64 -7.05 9.73
CA ASN A 364 24.02 -6.69 9.46
C ASN A 364 24.15 -5.17 9.44
N LEU A 365 24.88 -4.60 10.41
CA LEU A 365 25.08 -3.16 10.53
C LEU A 365 25.77 -2.52 9.32
N ASN A 366 26.44 -3.32 8.49
CA ASN A 366 27.04 -2.89 7.23
C ASN A 366 26.03 -2.77 6.06
N CYS A 367 24.79 -3.23 6.24
CA CYS A 367 23.67 -2.95 5.32
C CYS A 367 23.07 -1.57 5.59
N THR A 368 22.74 -0.80 4.54
CA THR A 368 22.23 0.57 4.68
C THR A 368 20.87 0.62 5.39
N GLY A 369 19.99 -0.34 5.09
CA GLY A 369 18.68 -0.47 5.73
C GLY A 369 18.76 -0.66 7.24
N ASP A 370 19.59 -1.61 7.67
CA ASP A 370 19.81 -1.92 9.09
C ASP A 370 20.52 -0.77 9.81
N MET A 371 21.53 -0.16 9.17
CA MET A 371 22.23 1.02 9.68
C MET A 371 21.25 2.16 9.98
N TYR A 372 20.42 2.59 9.02
CA TYR A 372 19.52 3.73 9.24
C TYR A 372 18.37 3.40 10.20
N THR A 373 17.92 2.14 10.23
CA THR A 373 16.97 1.68 11.26
C THR A 373 17.61 1.71 12.66
N SER A 374 18.87 1.28 12.80
CA SER A 374 19.63 1.33 14.05
C SER A 374 19.88 2.77 14.55
N LEU A 375 19.97 3.73 13.63
CA LEU A 375 20.06 5.16 13.93
C LEU A 375 18.70 5.79 14.28
N GLY A 376 17.62 5.01 14.29
CA GLY A 376 16.30 5.44 14.74
C GLY A 376 15.35 5.91 13.64
N THR A 377 15.73 5.88 12.36
CA THR A 377 14.87 6.28 11.25
C THR A 377 14.11 5.07 10.66
N PRO A 378 12.78 5.11 10.59
CA PRO A 378 11.98 4.10 9.92
C PRO A 378 12.44 3.93 8.47
N THR A 379 13.01 2.76 8.16
CA THR A 379 13.52 2.45 6.82
C THR A 379 12.65 1.37 6.19
N ILE A 380 12.26 1.58 4.94
CA ILE A 380 11.46 0.67 4.14
C ILE A 380 12.29 0.27 2.94
N LEU A 381 12.55 -1.03 2.83
CA LEU A 381 13.22 -1.58 1.67
C LEU A 381 12.17 -2.08 0.67
N PHE A 382 12.38 -1.75 -0.60
CA PHE A 382 11.60 -2.18 -1.75
C PHE A 382 12.47 -3.10 -2.60
N GLU A 383 12.00 -4.31 -2.90
CA GLU A 383 12.62 -5.23 -3.84
C GLU A 383 11.72 -5.41 -5.06
N SER A 384 12.27 -5.10 -6.24
CA SER A 384 11.58 -5.27 -7.51
C SER A 384 11.93 -6.64 -8.12
N GLY A 385 10.96 -7.56 -8.12
CA GLY A 385 11.15 -8.94 -8.53
C GLY A 385 10.79 -9.21 -9.98
N HIS A 386 10.07 -10.31 -10.21
CA HIS A 386 9.62 -10.69 -11.55
C HIS A 386 8.10 -10.78 -11.58
N TYR A 387 7.50 -10.12 -12.56
CA TYR A 387 6.12 -10.35 -12.96
C TYR A 387 6.12 -11.30 -14.16
N GLN A 388 5.13 -12.18 -14.27
CA GLN A 388 5.12 -13.24 -15.27
C GLN A 388 5.34 -12.69 -16.70
N ASN A 389 6.35 -13.24 -17.38
CA ASN A 389 6.76 -12.86 -18.74
C ASN A 389 7.23 -11.40 -18.91
N ASP A 390 7.58 -10.70 -17.82
CA ASP A 390 8.03 -9.31 -17.82
C ASP A 390 9.53 -9.19 -17.48
N TYR A 391 10.40 -9.74 -18.33
CA TYR A 391 11.84 -9.65 -18.11
C TYR A 391 12.38 -8.21 -18.24
N ALA A 392 11.66 -7.33 -18.93
CA ALA A 392 11.97 -5.90 -19.01
C ALA A 392 11.61 -5.14 -17.71
N ARG A 393 10.85 -5.78 -16.80
CA ARG A 393 10.37 -5.22 -15.53
C ARG A 393 9.51 -3.97 -15.67
N GLU A 394 8.65 -3.90 -16.67
CA GLU A 394 7.76 -2.76 -16.87
C GLU A 394 6.48 -2.86 -16.03
N GLN A 395 5.96 -4.07 -15.80
CA GLN A 395 4.88 -4.31 -14.84
C GLN A 395 5.40 -4.18 -13.41
N THR A 396 6.58 -4.73 -13.13
CA THR A 396 7.19 -4.61 -11.80
C THR A 396 7.45 -3.13 -11.46
N ARG A 397 8.03 -2.36 -12.39
CA ARG A 397 8.18 -0.89 -12.27
C ARG A 397 6.89 -0.19 -11.87
N LYS A 398 5.76 -0.52 -12.53
CA LYS A 398 4.45 0.04 -12.23
C LYS A 398 4.03 -0.24 -10.79
N TYR A 399 4.20 -1.46 -10.30
CA TYR A 399 3.80 -1.79 -8.93
C TYR A 399 4.73 -1.15 -7.89
N ILE A 400 6.01 -0.98 -8.20
CA ILE A 400 6.91 -0.19 -7.36
C ILE A 400 6.49 1.29 -7.33
N SER A 401 6.17 1.91 -8.48
CA SER A 401 5.74 3.31 -8.50
C SER A 401 4.44 3.51 -7.72
N LEU A 402 3.46 2.61 -7.89
CA LEU A 402 2.21 2.62 -7.11
C LEU A 402 2.48 2.46 -5.62
N SER A 403 3.41 1.58 -5.23
CA SER A 403 3.77 1.38 -3.82
C SER A 403 4.40 2.63 -3.21
N ILE A 404 5.32 3.28 -3.94
CA ILE A 404 5.93 4.54 -3.49
C ILE A 404 4.84 5.61 -3.33
N LEU A 405 3.95 5.78 -4.32
CA LEU A 405 2.86 6.76 -4.25
C LEU A 405 1.93 6.49 -3.06
N GLU A 406 1.56 5.24 -2.83
CA GLU A 406 0.72 4.85 -1.70
C GLU A 406 1.38 5.16 -0.36
N ALA A 407 2.67 4.84 -0.21
CA ALA A 407 3.43 5.17 1.00
C ALA A 407 3.50 6.69 1.22
N LEU A 408 3.79 7.46 0.17
CA LEU A 408 3.88 8.91 0.24
C LEU A 408 2.52 9.54 0.61
N ALA A 409 1.43 9.10 -0.04
CA ALA A 409 0.08 9.57 0.27
C ALA A 409 -0.32 9.26 1.71
N TYR A 410 -0.05 8.03 2.18
CA TYR A 410 -0.33 7.63 3.56
C TYR A 410 0.44 8.49 4.57
N ILE A 411 1.74 8.70 4.35
CA ILE A 411 2.60 9.54 5.21
C ILE A 411 2.18 11.02 5.16
N ASN A 412 1.71 11.51 4.01
CA ASN A 412 1.28 12.89 3.82
C ASN A 412 -0.03 13.19 4.56
N GLN A 413 -0.94 12.21 4.66
CA GLN A 413 -2.30 12.38 5.18
C GLN A 413 -2.46 11.92 6.64
N ASN A 414 -1.56 11.07 7.13
CA ASN A 414 -1.69 10.40 8.42
C ASN A 414 -0.43 10.56 9.30
N GLU A 415 -0.65 10.57 10.62
CA GLU A 415 0.45 10.40 11.56
C GLU A 415 0.81 8.91 11.67
N VAL A 416 1.98 8.54 11.18
CA VAL A 416 2.49 7.16 11.27
C VAL A 416 3.02 6.89 12.67
N THR A 417 2.23 6.18 13.46
CA THR A 417 2.52 5.91 14.88
C THR A 417 3.18 4.56 15.11
N GLY A 418 3.09 3.62 14.16
CA GLY A 418 3.50 2.23 14.34
C GLY A 418 2.49 1.38 15.12
N LYS A 419 1.30 1.92 15.45
CA LYS A 419 0.22 1.17 16.11
C LYS A 419 -0.36 0.08 15.20
N TYR A 420 -0.33 0.27 13.89
CA TYR A 420 -0.94 -0.60 12.88
C TYR A 420 0.09 -1.46 12.15
N TYR A 421 1.17 -1.86 12.81
CA TYR A 421 2.26 -2.65 12.22
C TYR A 421 1.91 -4.13 11.94
N LYS A 422 0.91 -4.70 12.62
CA LYS A 422 0.61 -6.15 12.58
C LYS A 422 0.35 -6.73 11.18
N PRO A 423 -0.35 -6.05 10.24
CA PRO A 423 -0.55 -6.54 8.88
C PRO A 423 0.76 -6.86 8.13
N TYR A 424 1.90 -6.30 8.53
CA TYR A 424 3.21 -6.68 7.98
C TYR A 424 3.46 -8.19 8.02
N PHE A 425 3.04 -8.87 9.09
CA PHE A 425 3.26 -10.31 9.26
C PHE A 425 2.33 -11.20 8.44
N THR A 426 1.32 -10.63 7.77
CA THR A 426 0.48 -11.41 6.84
C THR A 426 1.18 -11.59 5.49
N ILE A 427 2.24 -10.83 5.22
CA ILE A 427 3.04 -10.96 4.01
C ILE A 427 3.95 -12.20 4.19
N PRO A 428 3.93 -13.18 3.28
CA PRO A 428 4.80 -14.35 3.38
C PRO A 428 6.27 -13.95 3.18
N GLU A 429 7.19 -14.62 3.86
CA GLU A 429 8.62 -14.50 3.56
C GLU A 429 8.92 -15.17 2.21
N ASN A 430 9.86 -14.63 1.45
CA ASN A 430 10.22 -15.17 0.14
C ASN A 430 10.87 -16.55 0.26
N ASP A 431 10.56 -17.43 -0.70
CA ASP A 431 11.29 -18.68 -0.93
C ASP A 431 11.95 -18.64 -2.32
N LYS A 432 12.79 -19.62 -2.66
CA LYS A 432 13.55 -19.67 -3.92
C LYS A 432 13.06 -20.79 -4.82
N LEU A 433 11.78 -20.73 -5.19
CA LEU A 433 11.12 -21.81 -5.92
C LEU A 433 11.09 -21.63 -7.44
N PHE A 434 11.63 -20.53 -7.99
CA PHE A 434 11.56 -20.25 -9.42
C PHE A 434 12.87 -20.48 -10.18
N PHE A 435 12.72 -21.02 -11.38
CA PHE A 435 13.68 -20.96 -12.47
C PHE A 435 13.12 -20.08 -13.61
N ASP A 436 14.01 -19.55 -14.45
CA ASP A 436 13.58 -18.79 -15.62
C ASP A 436 12.90 -19.71 -16.64
N ILE A 437 13.48 -20.89 -16.83
CA ILE A 437 12.87 -22.00 -17.57
C ILE A 437 13.02 -23.28 -16.75
N LEU A 438 11.93 -24.05 -16.65
CA LEU A 438 11.92 -25.37 -16.02
C LEU A 438 11.51 -26.41 -17.05
N ILE A 439 12.42 -27.32 -17.39
CA ILE A 439 12.15 -28.42 -18.32
C ILE A 439 11.81 -29.66 -17.48
N ARG A 440 10.57 -30.13 -17.59
CA ARG A 440 10.06 -31.32 -16.93
C ARG A 440 10.49 -32.56 -17.71
N ASP A 441 11.17 -33.49 -17.05
CA ASP A 441 11.50 -34.81 -17.61
C ASP A 441 10.24 -35.67 -17.66
N ASP A 442 9.84 -36.00 -18.89
CA ASP A 442 8.70 -36.86 -19.20
C ASP A 442 9.10 -38.20 -19.86
N PHE A 443 10.40 -38.54 -19.85
CA PHE A 443 10.92 -39.81 -20.35
C PHE A 443 11.05 -40.88 -19.25
N TYR A 444 11.62 -40.51 -18.10
CA TYR A 444 11.99 -41.49 -17.06
C TYR A 444 11.09 -41.46 -15.82
N GLY A 445 10.28 -40.41 -15.66
CA GLY A 445 9.34 -40.28 -14.54
C GLY A 445 10.00 -40.18 -13.16
N ASP A 446 11.31 -39.94 -13.10
CA ASP A 446 12.13 -39.92 -11.88
C ASP A 446 12.32 -38.51 -11.30
N ASN A 447 11.41 -37.58 -11.62
CA ASN A 447 11.37 -36.18 -11.17
C ASN A 447 12.64 -35.35 -11.43
N ASN A 448 13.64 -35.88 -12.15
CA ASN A 448 14.90 -35.21 -12.47
C ASN A 448 14.70 -34.15 -13.56
N HIS A 449 14.24 -32.97 -13.16
CA HIS A 449 13.96 -31.86 -14.05
C HIS A 449 15.17 -30.95 -14.24
N ILE A 450 15.17 -30.14 -15.29
CA ILE A 450 16.27 -29.22 -15.61
C ILE A 450 15.82 -27.79 -15.33
N GLY A 451 16.47 -27.15 -14.36
CA GLY A 451 16.29 -25.74 -14.04
C GLY A 451 17.31 -24.88 -14.78
N ILE A 452 16.84 -23.95 -15.59
CA ILE A 452 17.66 -22.99 -16.35
C ILE A 452 17.44 -21.59 -15.76
N LEU A 453 18.54 -20.87 -15.56
CA LEU A 453 18.52 -19.45 -15.18
C LEU A 453 19.21 -18.62 -16.26
N PHE A 454 18.89 -17.34 -16.31
CA PHE A 454 19.57 -16.36 -17.16
C PHE A 454 20.64 -15.62 -16.37
N LYS A 455 21.82 -15.51 -16.98
CA LYS A 455 22.86 -14.55 -16.62
C LYS A 455 22.67 -13.29 -17.46
N GLU A 456 22.48 -12.16 -16.80
CA GLU A 456 22.34 -10.88 -17.49
C GLU A 456 23.74 -10.33 -17.83
N THR A 457 23.97 -9.96 -19.09
CA THR A 457 25.24 -9.40 -19.56
C THR A 457 25.01 -8.18 -20.44
N LEU A 458 25.76 -7.11 -20.20
CA LEU A 458 25.69 -5.89 -21.01
C LEU A 458 26.53 -6.08 -22.28
N LYS A 459 25.93 -5.91 -23.46
CA LYS A 459 26.60 -5.92 -24.77
C LYS A 459 25.98 -4.86 -25.66
N ASN A 460 26.80 -3.96 -26.22
CA ASN A 460 26.34 -2.90 -27.13
C ASN A 460 25.16 -2.07 -26.58
N ASN A 461 25.19 -1.74 -25.28
CA ASN A 461 24.12 -1.05 -24.54
C ASN A 461 22.78 -1.82 -24.42
N GLU A 462 22.75 -3.11 -24.74
CA GLU A 462 21.59 -3.99 -24.54
C GLU A 462 21.91 -5.04 -23.47
N ILE A 463 20.90 -5.48 -22.72
CA ILE A 463 21.05 -6.57 -21.75
C ILE A 463 20.69 -7.89 -22.42
N HIS A 464 21.69 -8.77 -22.51
CA HIS A 464 21.54 -10.13 -22.99
C HIS A 464 21.29 -11.08 -21.83
N PHE A 465 20.21 -11.85 -21.93
CA PHE A 465 19.86 -12.92 -21.01
C PHE A 465 20.47 -14.22 -21.54
N GLU A 466 21.62 -14.59 -20.97
CA GLU A 466 22.39 -15.76 -21.36
C GLU A 466 21.99 -16.97 -20.50
N PRO A 467 21.31 -17.98 -21.06
CA PRO A 467 20.86 -19.14 -20.32
C PRO A 467 22.01 -20.03 -19.88
N TYR A 468 21.91 -20.57 -18.67
CA TYR A 468 22.75 -21.66 -18.18
C TYR A 468 21.91 -22.65 -17.38
N ILE A 469 22.31 -23.92 -17.43
CA ILE A 469 21.73 -24.95 -16.56
C ILE A 469 22.20 -24.67 -15.14
N ALA A 470 21.27 -24.25 -14.30
CA ALA A 470 21.54 -24.01 -12.89
C ALA A 470 21.52 -25.32 -12.09
N MET A 471 20.66 -26.27 -12.50
CA MET A 471 20.41 -27.47 -11.73
C MET A 471 19.75 -28.58 -12.57
N ILE A 472 20.06 -29.84 -12.27
CA ILE A 472 19.36 -31.02 -12.78
C ILE A 472 19.13 -31.98 -11.60
N GLU A 473 17.95 -31.97 -11.01
CA GLU A 473 17.60 -32.77 -9.82
C GLU A 473 16.08 -32.91 -9.65
N ASP A 474 15.63 -33.43 -8.49
CA ASP A 474 14.22 -33.41 -8.12
C ASP A 474 13.72 -31.97 -7.90
N LEU A 475 13.14 -31.38 -8.94
CA LEU A 475 12.56 -30.04 -8.91
C LEU A 475 11.02 -30.08 -8.91
N SER A 476 10.42 -31.17 -8.39
CA SER A 476 8.96 -31.34 -8.39
C SER A 476 8.21 -30.21 -7.69
N ASN A 477 8.83 -29.62 -6.65
CA ASN A 477 8.28 -28.52 -5.86
C ASN A 477 8.74 -27.13 -6.33
N HIS A 478 9.41 -27.04 -7.48
CA HIS A 478 9.83 -25.78 -8.10
C HIS A 478 8.96 -25.46 -9.32
N TYR A 479 9.06 -24.22 -9.79
CA TYR A 479 8.27 -23.66 -10.87
C TYR A 479 9.18 -22.98 -11.89
N GLY A 480 8.78 -22.99 -13.17
CA GLY A 480 9.40 -22.18 -14.20
C GLY A 480 8.56 -20.93 -14.51
N HIS A 481 9.20 -19.78 -14.76
CA HIS A 481 8.51 -18.67 -15.45
C HIS A 481 8.03 -19.12 -16.83
N GLN A 482 8.78 -20.03 -17.45
CA GLN A 482 8.35 -20.85 -18.57
C GLN A 482 8.56 -22.33 -18.25
N GLU A 483 7.56 -23.17 -18.50
CA GLU A 483 7.68 -24.62 -18.37
C GLU A 483 7.64 -25.31 -19.72
N ARG A 484 8.52 -26.30 -19.92
CA ARG A 484 8.66 -27.09 -21.14
C ARG A 484 8.83 -28.57 -20.80
N LYS A 485 8.66 -29.45 -21.79
CA LYS A 485 8.92 -30.88 -21.60
C LYS A 485 10.26 -31.27 -22.20
N LEU A 486 10.92 -32.28 -21.64
CA LEU A 486 12.19 -32.77 -22.18
C LEU A 486 12.01 -33.36 -23.59
N SER A 487 10.85 -33.98 -23.84
CA SER A 487 10.43 -34.44 -25.17
C SER A 487 10.36 -33.35 -26.25
N ASP A 488 10.31 -32.07 -25.86
CA ASP A 488 10.30 -30.95 -26.83
C ASP A 488 11.67 -30.79 -27.51
N PHE A 489 12.75 -31.32 -26.91
CA PHE A 489 14.13 -31.12 -27.34
C PHE A 489 14.81 -32.42 -27.77
N PHE A 490 14.41 -33.55 -27.20
CA PHE A 490 14.97 -34.85 -27.50
C PHE A 490 13.87 -35.81 -27.94
N THR A 491 14.15 -36.64 -28.95
CA THR A 491 13.19 -37.65 -29.45
C THR A 491 13.32 -39.00 -28.74
N LYS A 492 14.37 -39.17 -27.93
CA LYS A 492 14.67 -40.39 -27.17
C LYS A 492 15.15 -40.02 -25.77
N PRO A 493 15.01 -40.93 -24.80
CA PRO A 493 15.55 -40.72 -23.46
C PRO A 493 17.06 -40.44 -23.51
N ILE A 494 17.52 -39.44 -22.75
CA ILE A 494 18.91 -38.96 -22.72
C ILE A 494 19.46 -38.98 -21.29
N SER A 495 20.75 -39.23 -21.09
CA SER A 495 21.35 -39.23 -19.75
C SER A 495 21.61 -37.82 -19.24
N LYS A 496 21.60 -37.61 -17.92
CA LYS A 496 21.92 -36.30 -17.31
C LYS A 496 23.22 -35.66 -17.81
N LYS A 497 24.28 -36.47 -18.02
CA LYS A 497 25.59 -35.97 -18.49
C LYS A 497 25.55 -35.52 -19.95
N ASP A 498 24.65 -36.11 -20.73
CA ASP A 498 24.51 -35.79 -22.15
C ASP A 498 23.58 -34.59 -22.33
N ILE A 499 22.58 -34.40 -21.46
CA ILE A 499 21.72 -33.19 -21.45
C ILE A 499 22.57 -31.92 -21.37
N GLU A 500 23.57 -31.87 -20.49
CA GLU A 500 24.43 -30.69 -20.34
C GLU A 500 25.24 -30.36 -21.60
N LYS A 501 25.50 -31.36 -22.46
CA LYS A 501 26.29 -31.20 -23.69
C LYS A 501 25.42 -30.98 -24.93
N GLU A 502 24.27 -31.63 -24.98
CA GLU A 502 23.42 -31.72 -26.17
C GLU A 502 22.28 -30.70 -26.14
N LEU A 503 21.85 -30.21 -24.97
CA LEU A 503 20.81 -29.19 -24.89
C LEU A 503 21.36 -27.86 -25.43
N ASN A 504 20.82 -27.42 -26.57
CA ASN A 504 21.21 -26.16 -27.18
C ASN A 504 20.64 -24.96 -26.40
N LEU A 505 21.41 -24.47 -25.43
CA LEU A 505 20.99 -23.34 -24.60
C LEU A 505 20.74 -22.05 -25.40
N ARG A 506 21.32 -21.88 -26.59
CA ARG A 506 21.15 -20.66 -27.39
C ARG A 506 19.70 -20.41 -27.78
N ASP A 507 18.88 -21.45 -27.82
CA ASP A 507 17.46 -21.36 -28.20
C ASP A 507 16.61 -20.65 -27.13
N PHE A 508 17.13 -20.48 -25.91
CA PHE A 508 16.46 -19.78 -24.82
C PHE A 508 16.94 -18.34 -24.62
N GLY A 509 18.07 -17.97 -25.22
CA GLY A 509 18.67 -16.66 -25.01
C GLY A 509 17.91 -15.56 -25.74
N PHE A 510 17.81 -14.38 -25.12
CA PHE A 510 17.23 -13.20 -25.75
C PHE A 510 17.91 -11.94 -25.23
N LYS A 511 17.53 -10.79 -25.78
CA LYS A 511 18.03 -9.49 -25.34
C LYS A 511 16.90 -8.50 -25.13
N ILE A 512 17.14 -7.54 -24.25
CA ILE A 512 16.25 -6.41 -23.99
C ILE A 512 17.05 -5.14 -24.26
N ALA A 513 16.45 -4.28 -25.09
CA ALA A 513 16.97 -2.95 -25.40
C ALA A 513 16.81 -1.98 -24.23
#